data_AF-A0A7Y5X443-F1
#
_entry.id   AF-A0A7Y5X443-F1
#
_cell.length_a   1.000
_cell.length_b   1.000
_cell.length_c   1.000
_cell.angle_alpha   90.00
_cell.angle_beta   90.00
_cell.angle_gamma   90.00
#
_symmetry.space_group_name_H-M   'P 1'
#
loop_
_entity.id
_entity.type
_entity.pdbx_description
1 polymer ?
#
loop_
_entity_poly.entity_id
_entity_poly.type
_entity_poly.pdbx_seq_one_letter_code
_entity_poly.pdbx_strand_id
1 'polypeptide(L)'
;MKRILGLILAVSVAGVLAVAGQAGNSPRSGALHVTKECSQYTGQAGSFCTITSSSLRGIDVGSDVIYAQAAGAAGLDSDLVLDTGPGNSAFGHVTLSFATLSGVVTFSRGAGQFRGFQARVIVTYNPDTKLWHWDGTYSFNPPGAS
;
A
#
# COMPACT_ATOMS: atom_id res chain seq x y z
N MET A 1 -22.07 24.51 -70.27
CA MET A 1 -21.57 23.15 -70.00
C MET A 1 -20.42 23.24 -68.99
N LYS A 2 -20.69 23.04 -67.70
CA LYS A 2 -19.69 23.14 -66.61
C LYS A 2 -19.39 21.72 -66.10
N ARG A 3 -18.11 21.34 -66.19
CA ARG A 3 -17.61 19.99 -65.89
C ARG A 3 -17.64 19.72 -64.38
N ILE A 4 -18.28 18.62 -64.01
CA ILE A 4 -18.38 18.06 -62.66
C ILE A 4 -16.97 17.63 -62.23
N LEU A 5 -16.42 18.26 -61.18
CA LEU A 5 -15.29 17.73 -60.42
C LEU A 5 -15.86 17.08 -59.16
N GLY A 6 -15.93 15.75 -59.15
CA GLY A 6 -16.12 14.95 -57.95
C GLY A 6 -14.77 14.48 -57.44
N LEU A 7 -14.44 14.76 -56.18
CA LEU A 7 -13.28 14.16 -55.50
C LEU A 7 -13.67 13.74 -54.07
N ILE A 8 -14.07 12.48 -53.97
CA ILE A 8 -13.83 11.47 -52.93
C ILE A 8 -13.49 11.99 -51.52
N LEU A 9 -14.43 11.82 -50.59
CA LEU A 9 -14.21 11.87 -49.14
C LEU A 9 -13.32 10.70 -48.70
N ALA A 10 -12.14 11.00 -48.17
CA ALA A 10 -11.34 10.02 -47.42
C ALA A 10 -11.83 10.00 -45.96
N VAL A 11 -12.53 8.93 -45.56
CA VAL A 11 -12.87 8.67 -44.16
C VAL A 11 -11.68 7.97 -43.51
N SER A 12 -10.92 8.69 -42.68
CA SER A 12 -9.89 8.13 -41.81
C SER A 12 -10.54 7.58 -40.54
N VAL A 13 -10.68 6.26 -40.44
CA VAL A 13 -11.07 5.60 -39.18
C VAL A 13 -9.83 5.55 -38.29
N ALA A 14 -9.73 6.49 -37.34
CA ALA A 14 -8.73 6.43 -36.28
C ALA A 14 -9.08 5.27 -35.34
N GLY A 15 -8.32 4.19 -35.41
CA GLY A 15 -8.42 3.05 -34.49
C GLY A 15 -8.02 3.47 -33.08
N VAL A 16 -8.98 3.53 -32.16
CA VAL A 16 -8.73 3.70 -30.74
C VAL A 16 -8.25 2.35 -30.19
N LEU A 17 -6.93 2.19 -30.02
CA LEU A 17 -6.39 1.09 -29.21
C LEU A 17 -6.61 1.46 -27.75
N ALA A 18 -7.74 1.01 -27.19
CA ALA A 18 -7.92 0.97 -25.75
C ALA A 18 -6.91 -0.04 -25.18
N VAL A 19 -5.77 0.45 -24.69
CA VAL A 19 -4.89 -0.34 -23.85
C VAL A 19 -5.63 -0.54 -22.54
N ALA A 20 -6.38 -1.63 -22.43
CA ALA A 20 -6.84 -2.10 -21.14
C ALA A 20 -5.59 -2.33 -20.30
N GLY A 21 -5.34 -1.42 -19.35
CA GLY A 21 -4.27 -1.58 -18.38
C GLY A 21 -4.49 -2.91 -17.70
N GLN A 22 -3.62 -3.87 -17.98
CA GLN A 22 -3.58 -5.11 -17.23
C GLN A 22 -3.14 -4.73 -15.83
N ALA A 23 -4.11 -4.49 -14.95
CA ALA A 23 -3.90 -4.47 -13.52
C ALA A 23 -3.26 -5.83 -13.21
N GLY A 24 -1.94 -5.85 -13.05
CA GLY A 24 -1.22 -7.06 -12.73
C GLY A 24 -1.83 -7.60 -11.46
N ASN A 25 -2.54 -8.74 -11.56
CA ASN A 25 -3.05 -9.44 -10.40
C ASN A 25 -1.83 -9.82 -9.55
N SER A 26 -1.53 -8.99 -8.54
CA SER A 26 -0.64 -9.42 -7.48
C SER A 26 -1.22 -10.71 -6.91
N PRO A 27 -0.38 -11.72 -6.57
CA PRO A 27 -0.86 -12.92 -5.92
C PRO A 27 -1.83 -12.55 -4.80
N ARG A 28 -2.99 -13.23 -4.74
CA ARG A 28 -4.00 -12.94 -3.69
C ARG A 28 -3.53 -13.38 -2.30
N SER A 29 -2.32 -13.91 -2.18
CA SER A 29 -1.59 -14.13 -0.93
C SER A 29 -0.11 -14.31 -1.23
N GLY A 30 0.75 -14.12 -0.22
CA GLY A 30 2.19 -14.33 -0.36
C GLY A 30 2.99 -13.78 0.82
N ALA A 31 4.30 -13.75 0.65
CA ALA A 31 5.20 -13.11 1.59
C ALA A 31 5.11 -11.58 1.47
N LEU A 32 5.10 -10.90 2.61
CA LEU A 32 5.11 -9.45 2.72
C LEU A 32 6.44 -9.02 3.34
N HIS A 33 7.23 -8.30 2.55
CA HIS A 33 8.48 -7.67 2.96
C HIS A 33 8.35 -6.17 2.68
N VAL A 34 8.41 -5.36 3.72
CA VAL A 34 8.31 -3.90 3.60
C VAL A 34 9.41 -3.25 4.41
N THR A 35 10.01 -2.21 3.86
CA THR A 35 10.95 -1.35 4.57
C THR A 35 10.35 0.04 4.68
N LYS A 36 10.49 0.66 5.85
CA LYS A 36 10.02 2.03 6.10
C LYS A 36 11.06 2.84 6.83
N GLU A 37 11.14 4.11 6.47
CA GLU A 37 11.84 5.13 7.25
C GLU A 37 10.85 5.80 8.20
N CYS A 38 11.31 6.33 9.32
CA CYS A 38 10.43 6.91 10.34
C CYS A 38 10.96 8.25 10.86
N SER A 39 11.65 9.02 10.01
CA SER A 39 12.17 10.34 10.41
C SER A 39 11.07 11.35 10.75
N GLN A 40 9.87 11.15 10.21
CA GLN A 40 8.67 11.96 10.50
C GLN A 40 7.84 11.43 11.68
N TYR A 41 8.23 10.29 12.26
CA TYR A 41 7.55 9.73 13.42
C TYR A 41 8.04 10.40 14.69
N THR A 42 7.16 11.15 15.35
CA THR A 42 7.49 11.94 16.56
C THR A 42 7.05 11.24 17.85
N GLY A 43 6.49 10.03 17.75
CA GLY A 43 5.87 9.34 18.88
C GLY A 43 4.49 9.87 19.26
N GLN A 44 3.94 10.83 18.50
CA GLN A 44 2.60 11.39 18.73
C GLN A 44 1.56 10.75 17.79
N ALA A 45 0.30 10.79 18.20
CA ALA A 45 -0.81 10.42 17.34
C ALA A 45 -0.80 11.25 16.05
N GLY A 46 -1.06 10.60 14.92
CA GLY A 46 -1.03 11.18 13.58
C GLY A 46 0.36 11.29 12.96
N SER A 47 1.45 11.07 13.71
CA SER A 47 2.79 10.95 13.12
C SER A 47 2.92 9.65 12.33
N PHE A 48 3.86 9.60 11.38
CA PHE A 48 3.90 8.53 10.39
C PHE A 48 5.33 8.12 10.00
N CYS A 49 5.41 6.98 9.32
CA CYS A 49 6.61 6.46 8.67
C CYS A 49 6.36 6.31 7.17
N THR A 50 7.35 6.60 6.33
CA THR A 50 7.22 6.46 4.88
C THR A 50 7.76 5.10 4.40
N ILE A 51 7.00 4.40 3.56
CA ILE A 51 7.45 3.15 2.91
C ILE A 51 8.54 3.47 1.88
N THR A 52 9.69 2.79 2.00
CA THR A 52 10.84 2.93 1.08
C THR A 52 10.99 1.74 0.13
N SER A 53 10.42 0.59 0.46
CA SER A 53 10.36 -0.58 -0.43
C SER A 53 9.25 -1.55 -0.01
N SER A 54 8.65 -2.27 -0.96
CA SER A 54 7.65 -3.31 -0.68
C SER A 54 7.73 -4.46 -1.69
N SER A 55 7.49 -5.69 -1.24
CA SER A 55 7.28 -6.86 -2.11
C SER A 55 5.89 -6.91 -2.74
N LEU A 56 4.91 -6.20 -2.17
CA LEU A 56 3.54 -6.12 -2.66
C LEU A 56 3.37 -4.85 -3.49
N ARG A 57 3.12 -5.01 -4.80
CA ARG A 57 2.95 -3.89 -5.76
C ARG A 57 1.80 -2.93 -5.44
N GLY A 58 0.84 -3.34 -4.61
CA GLY A 58 -0.21 -2.43 -4.14
C GLY A 58 0.27 -1.41 -3.10
N ILE A 59 1.48 -1.60 -2.55
CA ILE A 59 2.10 -0.69 -1.57
C ILE A 59 3.27 -0.01 -2.28
N ASP A 60 3.02 1.18 -2.80
CA ASP A 60 4.03 1.95 -3.52
C ASP A 60 5.01 2.62 -2.56
N VAL A 61 6.24 2.87 -3.04
CA VAL A 61 7.21 3.71 -2.34
C VAL A 61 6.62 5.12 -2.17
N GLY A 62 6.76 5.69 -0.97
CA GLY A 62 6.11 6.95 -0.61
C GLY A 62 4.74 6.80 0.04
N SER A 63 4.23 5.57 0.19
CA SER A 63 3.03 5.32 1.02
C SER A 63 3.34 5.61 2.48
N ASP A 64 2.33 6.08 3.23
CA ASP A 64 2.49 6.45 4.64
C ASP A 64 1.86 5.40 5.56
N VAL A 65 2.56 5.13 6.66
CA VAL A 65 2.04 4.36 7.80
C VAL A 65 1.76 5.34 8.93
N ILE A 66 0.49 5.68 9.11
CA ILE A 66 0.02 6.69 10.06
C ILE A 66 -0.47 5.99 11.33
N TYR A 67 0.02 6.41 12.49
CA TYR A 67 -0.34 5.80 13.79
C TYR A 67 -1.38 6.65 14.50
N ALA A 68 -2.48 6.04 14.93
CA ALA A 68 -3.60 6.76 15.54
C ALA A 68 -3.39 7.06 17.04
N GLN A 69 -2.49 6.33 17.72
CA GLN A 69 -2.16 6.53 19.13
C GLN A 69 -0.71 6.97 19.31
N ALA A 70 -0.47 7.76 20.35
CA ALA A 70 0.88 8.13 20.76
C ALA A 70 1.62 6.93 21.37
N ALA A 71 2.95 6.93 21.24
CA ALA A 71 3.80 5.95 21.89
C ALA A 71 3.77 6.13 23.43
N GLY A 72 3.73 5.01 24.14
CA GLY A 72 3.96 4.96 25.58
C GLY A 72 5.46 4.90 25.91
N ALA A 73 5.78 4.95 27.20
CA ALA A 73 7.17 4.92 27.66
C ALA A 73 7.91 3.61 27.29
N ALA A 74 7.20 2.47 27.25
CA ALA A 74 7.79 1.16 27.04
C ALA A 74 7.60 0.61 25.61
N GLY A 75 6.76 1.24 24.80
CA GLY A 75 6.37 0.70 23.51
C GLY A 75 5.25 1.46 22.83
N LEU A 76 4.85 0.94 21.67
CA LEU A 76 3.75 1.45 20.88
C LEU A 76 2.66 0.39 20.80
N ASP A 77 1.45 0.78 21.20
CA ASP A 77 0.21 0.04 21.02
C ASP A 77 -0.75 1.00 20.30
N SER A 78 -0.94 0.79 19.00
CA SER A 78 -1.63 1.76 18.14
C SER A 78 -2.36 1.08 17.00
N ASP A 79 -3.54 1.61 16.68
CA ASP A 79 -4.11 1.38 15.37
C ASP A 79 -3.28 2.14 14.33
N LEU A 80 -3.24 1.62 13.11
CA LEU A 80 -2.54 2.27 12.01
C LEU A 80 -3.31 2.18 10.70
N VAL A 81 -3.04 3.17 9.86
CA VAL A 81 -3.48 3.23 8.48
C VAL A 81 -2.25 3.17 7.59
N LEU A 82 -2.20 2.20 6.70
CA LEU A 82 -1.32 2.25 5.54
C LEU A 82 -2.08 2.99 4.44
N ASP A 83 -1.72 4.23 4.18
CA ASP A 83 -2.27 5.07 3.13
C ASP A 83 -1.38 4.99 1.89
N THR A 84 -1.92 4.51 0.78
CA THR A 84 -1.21 4.40 -0.51
C THR A 84 -1.79 5.36 -1.56
N GLY A 85 -2.47 6.42 -1.12
CA GLY A 85 -3.07 7.41 -1.98
C GLY A 85 -4.60 7.31 -2.11
N PRO A 86 -5.22 8.17 -2.92
CA PRO A 86 -6.65 8.44 -2.87
C PRO A 86 -7.53 7.18 -2.95
N GLY A 87 -8.27 6.93 -1.86
CA GLY A 87 -9.23 5.83 -1.76
C GLY A 87 -8.63 4.44 -1.52
N ASN A 88 -7.31 4.33 -1.36
CA ASN A 88 -6.61 3.07 -1.15
C ASN A 88 -5.91 3.06 0.21
N SER A 89 -6.41 2.23 1.13
CA SER A 89 -5.80 2.13 2.45
C SER A 89 -5.99 0.75 3.07
N ALA A 90 -5.03 0.30 3.87
CA ALA A 90 -5.17 -0.86 4.74
C ALA A 90 -5.19 -0.42 6.21
N PHE A 91 -6.03 -1.07 7.02
CA PHE A 91 -6.22 -0.75 8.43
C PHE A 91 -5.73 -1.91 9.27
N GLY A 92 -4.92 -1.59 10.27
CA GLY A 92 -4.32 -2.58 11.13
C GLY A 92 -4.04 -2.06 12.53
N HIS A 93 -3.34 -2.89 13.28
CA HIS A 93 -2.97 -2.63 14.66
C HIS A 93 -1.54 -3.09 14.89
N VAL A 94 -0.77 -2.31 15.65
CA VAL A 94 0.62 -2.59 16.00
C VAL A 94 0.80 -2.68 17.51
N THR A 95 1.53 -3.70 17.94
CA THR A 95 2.12 -3.79 19.28
C THR A 95 3.62 -3.94 19.14
N LEU A 96 4.39 -2.99 19.68
CA LEU A 96 5.84 -2.88 19.53
C LEU A 96 6.50 -2.62 20.89
N SER A 97 7.54 -3.38 21.23
CA SER A 97 8.37 -3.14 22.40
C SER A 97 9.57 -2.28 22.05
N PHE A 98 9.82 -1.22 22.82
CA PHE A 98 11.03 -0.40 22.67
C PHE A 98 12.26 -1.02 23.31
N ALA A 99 12.09 -1.98 24.23
CA ALA A 99 13.22 -2.71 24.82
C ALA A 99 13.88 -3.67 23.82
N THR A 100 13.08 -4.31 22.97
CA THR A 100 13.58 -5.26 21.96
C THR A 100 13.58 -4.71 20.53
N LEU A 101 13.02 -3.51 20.34
CA LEU A 101 12.79 -2.89 19.02
C LEU A 101 12.09 -3.83 18.04
N SER A 102 11.14 -4.62 18.56
CA SER A 102 10.39 -5.60 17.79
C SER A 102 8.95 -5.76 18.26
N GLY A 103 8.08 -6.14 17.33
CA GLY A 103 6.64 -6.16 17.51
C GLY A 103 5.91 -6.91 16.42
N VAL A 104 4.59 -6.76 16.39
CA VAL A 104 3.71 -7.36 15.40
C VAL A 104 2.77 -6.30 14.87
N VAL A 105 2.56 -6.29 13.55
CA VAL A 105 1.46 -5.57 12.90
C VAL A 105 0.48 -6.59 12.34
N THR A 106 -0.80 -6.36 12.56
CA THR A 106 -1.88 -7.15 11.93
C THR A 106 -2.81 -6.22 11.17
N PHE A 107 -2.95 -6.44 9.87
CA PHE A 107 -3.96 -5.80 9.03
C PHE A 107 -5.16 -6.72 8.88
N SER A 108 -6.37 -6.17 9.05
CA SER A 108 -7.62 -6.94 9.00
C SER A 108 -8.66 -6.38 8.05
N ARG A 109 -8.47 -5.14 7.59
CA ARG A 109 -9.41 -4.43 6.72
C ARG A 109 -8.65 -3.61 5.69
N GLY A 110 -9.34 -3.26 4.60
CA GLY A 110 -8.84 -2.30 3.63
C GLY A 110 -9.92 -1.74 2.73
N ALA A 111 -9.58 -0.63 2.08
CA ALA A 111 -10.40 0.13 1.14
C ALA A 111 -9.72 0.18 -0.23
N GLY A 112 -10.51 0.49 -1.28
CA GLY A 112 -10.01 0.53 -2.65
C GLY A 112 -9.39 -0.81 -3.07
N GLN A 113 -8.14 -0.77 -3.53
CA GLN A 113 -7.38 -1.97 -3.90
C GLN A 113 -7.11 -2.93 -2.73
N PHE A 114 -7.17 -2.46 -1.48
CA PHE A 114 -6.96 -3.26 -0.28
C PHE A 114 -8.24 -3.95 0.23
N ARG A 115 -9.34 -3.95 -0.53
CA ARG A 115 -10.55 -4.68 -0.12
C ARG A 115 -10.26 -6.17 0.09
N GLY A 116 -10.57 -6.65 1.29
CA GLY A 116 -10.29 -8.03 1.71
C GLY A 116 -8.84 -8.28 2.13
N PHE A 117 -7.98 -7.26 2.17
CA PHE A 117 -6.59 -7.40 2.59
C PHE A 117 -6.49 -7.80 4.07
N GLN A 118 -5.68 -8.83 4.31
CA GLN A 118 -5.25 -9.28 5.63
C GLN A 118 -3.74 -9.49 5.59
N ALA A 119 -3.05 -9.15 6.66
CA ALA A 119 -1.63 -9.43 6.79
C ALA A 119 -1.23 -9.55 8.25
N ARG A 120 -0.18 -10.32 8.51
CA ARG A 120 0.50 -10.38 9.80
C ARG A 120 2.00 -10.36 9.55
N VAL A 121 2.67 -9.38 10.12
CA VAL A 121 4.10 -9.14 9.94
C VAL A 121 4.77 -8.90 11.28
N ILE A 122 6.01 -9.37 11.40
CA ILE A 122 6.91 -9.02 12.48
C ILE A 122 7.57 -7.69 12.13
N VAL A 123 7.62 -6.80 13.11
CA VAL A 123 8.32 -5.53 13.01
C VAL A 123 9.69 -5.68 13.65
N THR A 124 10.73 -5.21 12.98
CA THR A 124 12.09 -5.12 13.54
C THR A 124 12.75 -3.81 13.13
N TYR A 125 13.69 -3.33 13.95
CA TYR A 125 14.55 -2.20 13.63
C TYR A 125 15.94 -2.68 13.21
N ASN A 126 16.46 -2.16 12.10
CA ASN A 126 17.83 -2.38 11.67
C ASN A 126 18.68 -1.16 12.04
N PRO A 127 19.64 -1.28 12.98
CA PRO A 127 20.46 -0.17 13.44
C PRO A 127 21.46 0.32 12.39
N ASP A 128 21.90 -0.53 11.46
CA ASP A 128 22.90 -0.18 10.45
C ASP A 128 22.30 0.75 9.39
N THR A 129 21.07 0.46 8.96
CA THR A 129 20.35 1.25 7.95
C THR A 129 19.44 2.32 8.58
N LYS A 130 19.17 2.20 9.88
CA LYS A 130 18.16 2.99 10.61
C LYS A 130 16.75 2.86 10.07
N LEU A 131 16.46 1.73 9.41
CA LEU A 131 15.14 1.44 8.83
C LEU A 131 14.38 0.42 9.67
N TRP A 132 13.06 0.48 9.56
CA TRP A 132 12.16 -0.50 10.13
C TRP A 132 11.71 -1.48 9.06
N HIS A 133 11.65 -2.75 9.41
CA HIS A 133 11.25 -3.82 8.51
C HIS A 133 9.95 -4.46 8.98
N TRP A 134 9.13 -4.84 8.01
CA TRP A 134 7.99 -5.73 8.18
C TRP A 134 8.22 -7.00 7.38
N ASP A 135 8.21 -8.14 8.07
CA ASP A 135 8.38 -9.44 7.46
C ASP A 135 7.28 -10.39 7.90
N GLY A 136 6.58 -10.99 6.94
CA GLY A 136 5.51 -11.94 7.22
C GLY A 136 4.73 -12.29 5.98
N THR A 137 3.41 -12.40 6.11
CA THR A 137 2.54 -12.85 5.02
C THR A 137 1.29 -11.99 4.90
N TYR A 138 0.73 -11.96 3.68
CA TYR A 138 -0.54 -11.32 3.38
C TYR A 138 -1.46 -12.26 2.60
N SER A 139 -2.74 -11.92 2.62
CA SER A 139 -3.79 -12.51 1.79
C SER A 139 -4.88 -11.48 1.46
N PHE A 140 -5.69 -11.80 0.45
CA PHE A 140 -6.87 -11.05 0.05
C PHE A 140 -8.06 -11.98 0.02
N ASN A 141 -8.99 -11.79 0.95
CA ASN A 141 -10.23 -12.55 0.97
C ASN A 141 -11.05 -12.28 -0.30
N PRO A 142 -11.82 -13.27 -0.78
CA PRO A 142 -12.80 -13.06 -1.83
C PRO A 142 -13.82 -12.00 -1.39
N PRO A 143 -14.35 -11.19 -2.33
CA PRO A 143 -15.51 -10.35 -2.04
C PRO A 143 -16.66 -11.22 -1.49
N GLY A 144 -17.15 -10.91 -0.28
CA GLY A 144 -18.30 -11.60 0.33
C GLY A 144 -17.98 -12.75 1.30
N ALA A 145 -16.70 -13.03 1.58
CA ALA A 145 -16.31 -13.91 2.68
C ALA A 145 -16.21 -13.09 3.98
N SER A 146 -17.22 -13.19 4.84
CA SER A 146 -17.26 -12.61 6.20
C SER A 146 -17.70 -13.65 7.20
#